data_AF-A0A4P8LBS4-F1
#
_entry.id   AF-A0A4P8LBS4-F1
#
_cell.length_a   1.000
_cell.length_b   1.000
_cell.length_c   1.000
_cell.angle_alpha   90.00
_cell.angle_beta   90.00
_cell.angle_gamma   90.00
#
_symmetry.space_group_name_H-M   'P 1'
#
loop_
_entity.id
_entity.type
_entity.pdbx_description
1 polymer ?
#
loop_
_entity_poly.entity_id
_entity_poly.type
_entity_poly.pdbx_seq_one_letter_code
_entity_poly.pdbx_strand_id
1 'polypeptide(L)'
;MDVRRRNDKPSPKSAGEPLKPHQRNGQVTSPKASDALPLPLYITNGVFFTLFFSVAYFLLHRWREKIRNSMPLHIVTLSELAAVISLIASVIYLLGFFGIDFVQSLLTGKPSPDSWEDDDLVILQDDRRTTPCAASIDCSSPPPKVAEKIPIPTTVDDEEIIKSVVDGKTPSYSLESKLGDCKRAAAIRRVALERVTGKSLDGLPLEGFDYESILGQCCEMPVGFVQIPVGIAGPLLLDGREYSVPMATTEGCLVASTNRGCKAIYVSGGATSVLLRDGMTRAPVVRFGTAKRAAELKFFLEDPINFDTLAVIFNKSSRFARLQGIKCAVAGKNLYTRFMCSTGDAMGMNMVSKGVQNVLDFLQNDFPDMDVIGISGNFCSDKKPAAVNWIEGRGKSVVCEAIIKEEIVKKVLKTNVAALVELNMLKNLTGSAMAGALGGFNAHASNIVSAVYIATGQDPAQNIESSHCITMMEAVNDGKDLHVSVTMPSIEVGTVGGGTQLASQSACLNLLGVKGANKESPGSNSRLLAAIVAGSVLAGELSLMSAIAAGQLVKSHMKYNRSSKDFTKVASS
;
A
#
# COMPACT_ATOMS: atom_id res chain seq x y z
N MET A 1 -15.36 -42.12 -44.82
CA MET A 1 -15.00 -42.57 -46.17
C MET A 1 -13.82 -41.74 -46.60
N ASP A 2 -12.59 -42.16 -46.35
CA ASP A 2 -11.80 -43.21 -47.05
C ASP A 2 -10.78 -42.52 -47.99
N VAL A 3 -9.51 -42.91 -48.16
CA VAL A 3 -8.50 -43.69 -47.41
C VAL A 3 -7.33 -43.93 -48.39
N ARG A 4 -6.07 -43.66 -47.99
CA ARG A 4 -4.79 -44.09 -48.66
C ARG A 4 -4.53 -43.50 -50.07
N ARG A 5 -3.33 -43.53 -50.68
CA ARG A 5 -2.03 -44.27 -50.59
C ARG A 5 -0.91 -43.30 -51.09
N ARG A 6 0.42 -43.50 -51.03
CA ARG A 6 1.39 -44.55 -50.61
C ARG A 6 2.75 -43.84 -50.32
N ASN A 7 3.70 -44.48 -49.62
CA ASN A 7 5.13 -44.13 -49.64
C ASN A 7 5.88 -44.80 -50.81
N ASP A 8 7.11 -44.36 -51.13
CA ASP A 8 8.32 -45.21 -51.11
C ASP A 8 9.64 -44.42 -51.28
N LYS A 9 10.73 -44.97 -50.73
CA LYS A 9 12.17 -44.59 -50.73
C LYS A 9 12.97 -45.92 -50.67
N PRO A 10 14.25 -46.10 -51.13
CA PRO A 10 15.42 -45.29 -50.66
C PRO A 10 16.76 -45.26 -51.49
N SER A 11 17.61 -44.21 -51.33
CA SER A 11 19.12 -44.15 -51.27
C SER A 11 20.05 -44.86 -52.33
N PRO A 12 21.43 -44.75 -52.35
CA PRO A 12 22.41 -43.98 -51.53
C PRO A 12 23.66 -43.31 -52.24
N LYS A 13 24.35 -42.40 -51.50
CA LYS A 13 25.82 -42.09 -51.36
C LYS A 13 26.85 -41.92 -52.54
N SER A 14 27.60 -40.80 -52.49
CA SER A 14 29.10 -40.66 -52.54
C SER A 14 29.51 -39.30 -51.90
N ALA A 15 30.44 -39.17 -50.94
CA ALA A 15 31.91 -39.06 -51.04
C ALA A 15 32.41 -37.96 -52.00
N GLY A 16 33.33 -37.03 -51.67
CA GLY A 16 34.05 -36.66 -50.42
C GLY A 16 35.28 -35.79 -50.73
N GLU A 17 35.81 -34.97 -49.80
CA GLU A 17 37.26 -34.69 -49.52
C GLU A 17 37.46 -33.48 -48.55
N PRO A 18 38.62 -33.34 -47.86
CA PRO A 18 38.72 -32.59 -46.59
C PRO A 18 39.81 -31.47 -46.55
N LEU A 19 39.85 -30.68 -45.47
CA LEU A 19 41.06 -29.99 -44.99
C LEU A 19 41.04 -29.79 -43.45
N LYS A 20 42.23 -29.82 -42.82
CA LYS A 20 42.46 -29.78 -41.36
C LYS A 20 42.94 -28.35 -40.92
N PRO A 21 43.56 -28.15 -39.72
CA PRO A 21 42.90 -27.89 -38.44
C PRO A 21 43.36 -26.56 -37.80
N HIS A 22 42.70 -26.09 -36.73
CA HIS A 22 43.37 -25.16 -35.79
C HIS A 22 43.09 -25.47 -34.32
N GLN A 23 44.07 -25.09 -33.49
CA GLN A 23 44.26 -25.59 -32.13
C GLN A 23 43.32 -24.97 -31.10
N ARG A 24 43.03 -25.76 -30.06
CA ARG A 24 42.54 -25.28 -28.76
C ARG A 24 43.51 -24.24 -28.20
N ASN A 25 43.02 -23.05 -27.84
CA ASN A 25 43.60 -22.25 -26.78
C ASN A 25 42.73 -22.41 -25.53
N GLY A 26 43.36 -22.72 -24.39
CA GLY A 26 42.65 -23.01 -23.15
C GLY A 26 42.11 -21.75 -22.49
N GLN A 27 40.82 -21.76 -22.12
CA GLN A 27 40.34 -20.90 -21.05
C GLN A 27 40.55 -21.60 -19.71
N VAL A 28 41.24 -20.93 -18.81
CA VAL A 28 41.33 -21.32 -17.40
C VAL A 28 39.97 -21.05 -16.77
N THR A 29 39.18 -22.10 -16.55
CA THR A 29 37.97 -22.03 -15.73
C THR A 29 38.37 -21.83 -14.28
N SER A 30 37.87 -20.78 -13.64
CA SER A 30 37.88 -20.69 -12.18
C SER A 30 37.06 -21.87 -11.61
N PRO A 31 37.53 -22.56 -10.57
CA PRO A 31 36.82 -23.71 -10.02
C PRO A 31 35.48 -23.24 -9.44
N LYS A 32 34.39 -23.86 -9.89
CA LYS A 32 33.06 -23.64 -9.32
C LYS A 32 32.87 -24.63 -8.18
N ALA A 33 32.10 -24.26 -7.15
CA ALA A 33 31.77 -25.17 -6.04
C ALA A 33 31.02 -26.46 -6.49
N SER A 34 30.49 -26.46 -7.72
CA SER A 34 29.95 -27.65 -8.39
C SER A 34 30.96 -28.77 -8.61
N ASP A 35 32.25 -28.44 -8.72
CA ASP A 35 33.30 -29.39 -9.13
C ASP A 35 33.76 -30.27 -7.94
N ALA A 36 33.21 -30.04 -6.74
CA ALA A 36 33.54 -30.74 -5.51
C ALA A 36 32.60 -31.92 -5.17
N LEU A 37 31.58 -32.22 -6.01
CA LEU A 37 30.55 -33.22 -5.71
C LEU A 37 30.56 -34.36 -6.74
N PRO A 38 30.71 -35.64 -6.32
CA PRO A 38 30.87 -36.78 -7.24
C PRO A 38 29.55 -37.29 -7.86
N LEU A 39 28.47 -36.50 -7.84
CA LEU A 39 27.13 -36.91 -8.27
C LEU A 39 26.46 -35.82 -9.13
N PRO A 40 25.65 -36.21 -10.15
CA PRO A 40 24.89 -35.26 -10.97
C PRO A 40 24.01 -34.33 -10.13
N LEU A 41 24.07 -33.02 -10.41
CA LEU A 41 23.46 -31.96 -9.61
C LEU A 41 21.96 -32.18 -9.31
N TYR A 42 21.19 -32.69 -10.26
CA TYR A 42 19.75 -32.95 -10.06
C TYR A 42 19.49 -34.06 -9.02
N ILE A 43 20.37 -35.07 -8.94
CA ILE A 43 20.29 -36.15 -7.95
C ILE A 43 20.63 -35.58 -6.57
N THR A 44 21.73 -34.83 -6.47
CA THR A 44 22.19 -34.23 -5.21
C THR A 44 21.13 -33.27 -4.65
N ASN A 45 20.55 -32.41 -5.50
CA ASN A 45 19.44 -31.55 -5.12
C ASN A 45 18.20 -32.35 -4.66
N GLY A 46 17.80 -33.38 -5.40
CA GLY A 46 16.69 -34.25 -5.02
C GLY A 46 16.88 -34.91 -3.65
N VAL A 47 18.11 -35.38 -3.37
CA VAL A 47 18.48 -35.96 -2.06
C VAL A 47 18.38 -34.92 -0.95
N PHE A 48 18.97 -33.73 -1.12
CA PHE A 48 18.94 -32.70 -0.06
C PHE A 48 17.56 -32.09 0.18
N PHE A 49 16.72 -31.93 -0.85
CA PHE A 49 15.31 -31.54 -0.67
C PHE A 49 14.52 -32.61 0.10
N THR A 50 14.67 -33.88 -0.29
CA THR A 50 13.96 -34.99 0.37
C THR A 50 14.43 -35.13 1.82
N LEU A 51 15.73 -34.97 2.08
CA LEU A 51 16.31 -34.95 3.43
C LEU A 51 15.76 -33.78 4.26
N PHE A 52 15.77 -32.55 3.72
CA PHE A 52 15.25 -31.36 4.41
C PHE A 52 13.79 -31.57 4.87
N PHE A 53 12.90 -31.94 3.95
CA PHE A 53 11.47 -32.09 4.27
C PHE A 53 11.18 -33.28 5.19
N SER A 54 11.83 -34.44 4.98
CA SER A 54 11.63 -35.61 5.85
C SER A 54 12.12 -35.38 7.28
N VAL A 55 13.28 -34.74 7.44
CA VAL A 55 13.87 -34.40 8.74
C VAL A 55 13.07 -33.30 9.44
N ALA A 56 12.64 -32.25 8.73
CA ALA A 56 11.76 -31.22 9.28
C ALA A 56 10.42 -31.82 9.76
N TYR A 57 9.81 -32.71 8.96
CA TYR A 57 8.58 -33.41 9.34
C TYR A 57 8.77 -34.27 10.60
N PHE A 58 9.87 -35.02 10.70
CA PHE A 58 10.21 -35.81 11.87
C PHE A 58 10.35 -34.95 13.14
N LEU A 59 11.08 -33.82 13.06
CA LEU A 59 11.26 -32.90 14.19
C LEU A 59 9.94 -32.26 14.63
N LEU A 60 9.10 -31.81 13.69
CA LEU A 60 7.77 -31.27 13.99
C LEU A 60 6.87 -32.31 14.67
N HIS A 61 6.91 -33.57 14.21
CA HIS A 61 6.15 -34.65 14.85
C HIS A 61 6.65 -34.93 16.28
N ARG A 62 7.96 -34.99 16.50
CA ARG A 62 8.54 -35.23 17.84
C ARG A 62 8.29 -34.08 18.81
N TRP A 63 8.39 -32.83 18.36
CA TRP A 63 8.04 -31.67 19.19
C TRP A 63 6.54 -31.66 19.54
N ARG A 64 5.66 -32.03 18.60
CA ARG A 64 4.22 -32.19 18.88
C ARG A 64 3.95 -33.28 19.93
N GLU A 65 4.65 -34.41 19.87
CA GLU A 65 4.55 -35.46 20.90
C GLU A 65 5.06 -34.99 22.26
N LYS A 66 6.18 -34.27 22.31
CA LYS A 66 6.70 -33.71 23.57
C LYS A 66 5.75 -32.71 24.20
N ILE A 67 5.18 -31.80 23.41
CA ILE A 67 4.16 -30.85 23.85
C ILE A 67 2.93 -31.58 24.41
N ARG A 68 2.45 -32.63 23.72
CA ARG A 68 1.29 -33.42 24.17
C ARG A 68 1.56 -34.18 25.49
N ASN A 69 2.80 -34.62 25.69
CA ASN A 69 3.21 -35.42 26.85
C ASN A 69 3.89 -34.58 27.95
N SER A 70 3.83 -33.25 27.88
CA SER A 70 4.50 -32.31 28.81
C SER A 70 6.00 -32.54 29.03
N MET A 71 6.69 -33.10 28.03
CA MET A 71 8.14 -33.32 28.06
C MET A 71 8.89 -32.03 27.72
N PRO A 72 9.90 -31.61 28.50
CA PRO A 72 10.65 -30.39 28.21
C PRO A 72 11.36 -30.44 26.85
N LEU A 73 11.12 -29.43 26.01
CA LEU A 73 11.65 -29.38 24.64
C LEU A 73 13.19 -29.33 24.55
N HIS A 74 13.87 -28.88 25.61
CA HIS A 74 15.33 -28.82 25.69
C HIS A 74 16.00 -30.19 25.93
N ILE A 75 15.23 -31.23 26.30
CA ILE A 75 15.75 -32.59 26.45
C ILE A 75 15.74 -33.24 25.06
N VAL A 76 16.86 -33.17 24.34
CA VAL A 76 17.00 -33.66 22.96
C VAL A 76 17.56 -35.09 22.97
N THR A 77 16.88 -36.02 22.30
CA THR A 77 17.36 -37.39 22.10
C THR A 77 18.42 -37.47 21.01
N LEU A 78 19.23 -38.53 20.98
CA LEU A 78 20.27 -38.69 19.94
C LEU A 78 19.71 -38.65 18.51
N SER A 79 18.50 -39.17 18.27
CA SER A 79 17.85 -39.12 16.96
C SER A 79 17.34 -37.72 16.60
N GLU A 80 16.87 -36.93 17.56
CA GLU A 80 16.51 -35.53 17.35
C GLU A 80 17.75 -34.64 17.15
N LEU A 81 18.86 -34.92 17.85
CA LEU A 81 20.12 -34.21 17.66
C LEU A 81 20.69 -34.47 16.26
N ALA A 82 20.71 -35.75 15.83
CA ALA A 82 21.08 -36.12 14.47
C ALA A 82 20.18 -35.43 13.44
N ALA A 83 18.85 -35.42 13.66
CA ALA A 83 17.90 -34.72 12.81
C ALA A 83 18.16 -33.20 12.75
N VAL A 84 18.43 -32.53 13.87
CA VAL A 84 18.78 -31.09 13.88
C VAL A 84 20.07 -30.83 13.07
N ILE A 85 21.10 -31.67 13.23
CA ILE A 85 22.35 -31.57 12.46
C ILE A 85 22.10 -31.77 10.96
N SER A 86 21.33 -32.81 10.57
CA SER A 86 20.95 -33.05 9.17
C SER A 86 20.12 -31.91 8.59
N LEU A 87 19.21 -31.32 9.38
CA LEU A 87 18.41 -30.16 8.96
C LEU A 87 19.33 -28.97 8.68
N ILE A 88 20.23 -28.62 9.61
CA ILE A 88 21.20 -27.53 9.44
C ILE A 88 22.09 -27.77 8.21
N ALA A 89 22.61 -28.98 8.02
CA ALA A 89 23.42 -29.32 6.85
C ALA A 89 22.63 -29.17 5.53
N SER A 90 21.36 -29.61 5.49
CA SER A 90 20.51 -29.45 4.32
C SER A 90 20.12 -27.98 4.05
N VAL A 91 19.93 -27.17 5.08
CA VAL A 91 19.70 -25.71 4.96
C VAL A 91 20.94 -25.01 4.43
N ILE A 92 22.13 -25.34 4.93
CA ILE A 92 23.40 -24.78 4.42
C ILE A 92 23.61 -25.17 2.94
N TYR A 93 23.30 -26.41 2.57
CA TYR A 93 23.36 -26.84 1.17
C TYR A 93 22.35 -26.08 0.28
N LEU A 94 21.09 -25.99 0.69
CA LEU A 94 20.05 -25.31 -0.09
C LEU A 94 20.31 -23.80 -0.19
N LEU A 95 20.77 -23.14 0.88
CA LEU A 95 21.20 -21.73 0.83
C LEU A 95 22.47 -21.55 -0.01
N GLY A 96 23.42 -22.49 0.05
CA GLY A 96 24.63 -22.46 -0.78
C GLY A 96 24.36 -22.71 -2.26
N PHE A 97 23.30 -23.45 -2.61
CA PHE A 97 22.96 -23.76 -4.01
C PHE A 97 21.98 -22.75 -4.62
N PHE A 98 20.91 -22.37 -3.90
CA PHE A 98 19.92 -21.39 -4.38
C PHE A 98 20.27 -19.93 -4.04
N GLY A 99 21.16 -19.70 -3.08
CA GLY A 99 21.49 -18.36 -2.60
C GLY A 99 22.66 -17.67 -3.32
N ILE A 100 23.41 -18.36 -4.19
CA ILE A 100 24.55 -17.74 -4.89
C ILE A 100 24.08 -16.61 -5.80
N ASP A 101 23.03 -16.79 -6.60
CA ASP A 101 22.50 -15.71 -7.45
C ASP A 101 21.98 -14.52 -6.62
N PHE A 102 21.38 -14.79 -5.46
CA PHE A 102 20.89 -13.75 -4.55
C PHE A 102 22.04 -12.96 -3.90
N VAL A 103 23.06 -13.64 -3.39
CA VAL A 103 24.21 -13.02 -2.71
C VAL A 103 25.15 -12.34 -3.73
N GLN A 104 25.34 -12.91 -4.91
CA GLN A 104 26.18 -12.34 -5.96
C GLN A 104 25.54 -11.10 -6.60
N SER A 105 24.21 -11.08 -6.74
CA SER A 105 23.43 -9.88 -7.10
C SER A 105 23.62 -8.74 -6.08
N LEU A 106 23.62 -9.07 -4.77
CA LEU A 106 23.84 -8.11 -3.68
C LEU A 106 25.26 -7.56 -3.60
N LEU A 107 26.28 -8.32 -4.03
CA LEU A 107 27.69 -7.94 -3.93
C LEU A 107 28.26 -7.26 -5.19
N THR A 108 27.74 -7.56 -6.38
CA THR A 108 28.29 -7.05 -7.65
C THR A 108 27.39 -6.05 -8.40
N GLY A 109 26.15 -5.85 -7.94
CA GLY A 109 25.28 -4.75 -8.39
C GLY A 109 24.89 -4.79 -9.88
N LYS A 110 25.02 -5.94 -10.55
CA LYS A 110 24.59 -6.17 -11.93
C LYS A 110 23.85 -7.51 -12.04
N PRO A 111 22.70 -7.56 -12.73
CA PRO A 111 22.03 -8.83 -13.01
C PRO A 111 22.84 -9.65 -14.04
N SER A 112 22.87 -10.97 -13.86
CA SER A 112 23.43 -11.91 -14.84
C SER A 112 22.45 -12.17 -15.99
N PRO A 113 22.92 -12.33 -17.25
CA PRO A 113 22.07 -12.75 -18.36
C PRO A 113 21.82 -14.27 -18.38
N ASP A 114 20.69 -14.61 -18.99
CA ASP A 114 20.38 -15.80 -19.79
C ASP A 114 20.30 -17.20 -19.15
N SER A 115 19.07 -17.70 -19.12
CA SER A 115 18.76 -18.95 -19.83
C SER A 115 17.30 -18.92 -20.29
N TRP A 116 17.08 -18.87 -21.61
CA TRP A 116 15.96 -19.37 -22.44
C TRP A 116 16.13 -18.71 -23.83
N GLU A 117 17.10 -19.19 -24.60
CA GLU A 117 17.23 -18.86 -26.03
C GLU A 117 16.22 -19.67 -26.84
N ASP A 118 15.47 -19.02 -27.74
CA ASP A 118 15.59 -19.25 -29.18
C ASP A 118 14.79 -18.18 -29.96
N ASP A 119 15.11 -18.01 -31.26
CA ASP A 119 14.56 -17.01 -32.20
C ASP A 119 14.79 -15.52 -31.88
N ASP A 120 16.01 -15.02 -32.13
CA ASP A 120 16.24 -13.82 -32.97
C ASP A 120 17.76 -13.56 -33.16
N LEU A 121 18.37 -14.24 -34.16
CA LEU A 121 19.82 -14.12 -34.45
C LEU A 121 20.09 -13.75 -35.91
N VAL A 122 19.78 -12.50 -36.26
CA VAL A 122 20.39 -11.78 -37.40
C VAL A 122 20.55 -10.30 -37.01
N ILE A 123 21.57 -9.63 -37.57
CA ILE A 123 21.85 -8.18 -37.55
C ILE A 123 22.89 -7.74 -36.48
N LEU A 124 24.12 -7.59 -37.01
CA LEU A 124 25.24 -6.75 -36.56
C LEU A 124 26.24 -7.29 -35.52
N GLN A 125 27.25 -7.96 -36.09
CA GLN A 125 28.67 -7.80 -35.73
C GLN A 125 29.14 -6.33 -35.81
N ASP A 126 30.41 -6.15 -35.42
CA ASP A 126 31.20 -4.91 -35.31
C ASP A 126 30.85 -4.04 -34.08
N ASP A 127 31.76 -3.71 -33.18
CA ASP A 127 33.23 -3.76 -33.27
C ASP A 127 33.86 -4.15 -31.91
N ARG A 128 34.83 -5.08 -31.93
CA ARG A 128 35.65 -5.46 -30.75
C ARG A 128 37.11 -5.10 -31.03
N ARG A 129 37.67 -4.14 -30.30
CA ARG A 129 39.13 -4.00 -30.14
C ARG A 129 39.56 -3.91 -28.67
N THR A 130 40.03 -5.05 -28.18
CA THR A 130 41.07 -5.20 -27.15
C THR A 130 42.35 -4.44 -27.57
N THR A 131 43.29 -3.94 -26.74
CA THR A 131 43.80 -4.28 -25.38
C THR A 131 44.78 -3.11 -24.94
N PRO A 132 45.65 -3.21 -23.91
CA PRO A 132 45.41 -3.02 -22.47
C PRO A 132 46.19 -1.83 -21.80
N CYS A 133 45.85 -1.57 -20.54
CA CYS A 133 46.56 -0.82 -19.47
C CYS A 133 47.90 -0.09 -19.73
N ALA A 134 47.98 1.21 -19.39
CA ALA A 134 48.92 1.77 -18.40
C ALA A 134 48.81 3.32 -18.25
N ALA A 135 49.32 3.83 -17.11
CA ALA A 135 49.74 5.21 -16.83
C ALA A 135 48.68 6.35 -16.78
N SER A 136 48.54 6.88 -15.55
CA SER A 136 48.23 8.26 -15.18
C SER A 136 48.13 9.32 -16.30
N ILE A 137 46.93 9.90 -16.46
CA ILE A 137 46.76 11.28 -16.92
C ILE A 137 45.92 12.02 -15.89
N ASP A 138 46.46 13.16 -15.47
CA ASP A 138 45.86 14.08 -14.51
C ASP A 138 44.70 14.84 -15.19
N CYS A 139 43.47 14.54 -14.80
CA CYS A 139 42.27 15.19 -15.31
C CYS A 139 41.54 15.88 -14.16
N SER A 140 42.07 17.03 -13.76
CA SER A 140 41.41 18.02 -12.92
C SER A 140 40.22 18.64 -13.64
N SER A 141 39.11 17.90 -13.71
CA SER A 141 37.81 18.52 -13.97
C SER A 141 37.51 19.51 -12.84
N PRO A 142 37.18 20.78 -13.15
CA PRO A 142 36.73 21.70 -12.12
C PRO A 142 35.46 21.11 -11.48
N PRO A 143 35.24 21.29 -10.17
CA PRO A 143 33.96 20.93 -9.56
C PRO A 143 32.84 21.64 -10.34
N PRO A 144 31.68 20.99 -10.57
CA PRO A 144 30.55 21.65 -11.20
C PRO A 144 30.28 22.95 -10.45
N LYS A 145 30.12 24.06 -11.18
CA LYS A 145 29.94 25.38 -10.59
C LYS A 145 28.81 25.28 -9.57
N VAL A 146 29.16 25.44 -8.29
CA VAL A 146 28.18 25.59 -7.22
C VAL A 146 27.36 26.81 -7.62
N ALA A 147 26.11 26.61 -8.04
CA ALA A 147 25.19 27.70 -8.28
C ALA A 147 25.20 28.58 -7.03
N GLU A 148 25.40 29.88 -7.22
CA GLU A 148 25.60 30.79 -6.09
C GLU A 148 24.45 30.61 -5.11
N LYS A 149 24.80 30.15 -3.90
CA LYS A 149 23.85 29.99 -2.80
C LYS A 149 23.21 31.34 -2.59
N ILE A 150 21.95 31.51 -2.94
CA ILE A 150 21.14 32.60 -2.40
C ILE A 150 20.93 32.21 -0.94
N PRO A 151 21.59 32.87 0.03
CA PRO A 151 21.32 32.58 1.42
C PRO A 151 19.87 33.02 1.66
N ILE A 152 19.09 32.22 2.37
CA ILE A 152 17.83 32.72 2.95
C ILE A 152 18.22 34.00 3.72
N PRO A 153 17.63 35.17 3.43
CA PRO A 153 18.03 36.41 4.09
C PRO A 153 17.82 36.33 5.59
N THR A 154 18.87 35.99 6.33
CA THR A 154 18.88 35.91 7.78
C THR A 154 19.33 37.25 8.33
N THR A 155 18.48 37.86 9.14
CA THR A 155 18.86 39.03 9.94
C THR A 155 19.88 38.64 11.00
N VAL A 156 20.55 39.64 11.61
CA VAL A 156 21.50 39.39 12.71
C VAL A 156 20.81 38.68 13.89
N ASP A 157 19.55 39.02 14.16
CA ASP A 157 18.70 38.36 15.16
C ASP A 157 18.43 36.88 14.79
N ASP A 158 18.10 36.59 13.52
CA ASP A 158 17.95 35.20 13.05
C ASP A 158 19.23 34.38 13.25
N GLU A 159 20.40 34.95 12.98
CA GLU A 159 21.70 34.27 13.13
C GLU A 159 21.96 33.86 14.59
N GLU A 160 21.66 34.73 15.55
CA GLU A 160 21.77 34.42 16.99
C GLU A 160 20.77 33.34 17.42
N ILE A 161 19.53 33.39 16.93
CA ILE A 161 18.50 32.39 17.22
C ILE A 161 18.90 31.03 16.61
N ILE A 162 19.34 31.01 15.35
CA ILE A 162 19.83 29.79 14.67
C ILE A 162 20.97 29.18 15.48
N LYS A 163 21.97 29.98 15.88
CA LYS A 163 23.07 29.50 16.72
C LYS A 163 22.57 28.96 18.08
N SER A 164 21.61 29.62 18.71
CA SER A 164 20.97 29.15 19.95
C SER A 164 20.24 27.80 19.80
N VAL A 165 19.65 27.54 18.63
CA VAL A 165 19.03 26.23 18.29
C VAL A 165 20.09 25.17 18.01
N VAL A 166 21.14 25.50 17.23
CA VAL A 166 22.27 24.59 16.93
C VAL A 166 23.02 24.19 18.20
N ASP A 167 23.25 25.14 19.12
CA ASP A 167 23.87 24.92 20.44
C ASP A 167 22.96 24.13 21.42
N GLY A 168 21.71 23.83 21.04
CA GLY A 168 20.73 23.15 21.89
C GLY A 168 20.13 24.00 23.03
N LYS A 169 20.45 25.30 23.08
CA LYS A 169 19.98 26.24 24.12
C LYS A 169 18.51 26.64 23.92
N THR A 170 18.05 26.72 22.68
CA THR A 170 16.64 26.94 22.33
C THR A 170 16.04 25.68 21.71
N PRO A 171 15.01 25.06 22.33
CA PRO A 171 14.34 23.92 21.74
C PRO A 171 13.61 24.29 20.44
N SER A 172 13.88 23.56 19.36
CA SER A 172 13.32 23.80 18.03
C SER A 172 11.78 23.85 17.99
N TYR A 173 11.09 23.04 18.80
CA TYR A 173 9.62 23.04 18.88
C TYR A 173 9.01 24.30 19.53
N SER A 174 9.83 25.18 20.13
CA SER A 174 9.38 26.40 20.81
C SER A 174 9.46 27.66 19.93
N LEU A 175 9.95 27.54 18.69
CA LEU A 175 10.21 28.70 17.84
C LEU A 175 8.93 29.47 17.49
N GLU A 176 7.85 28.78 17.12
CA GLU A 176 6.56 29.41 16.78
C GLU A 176 6.04 30.25 17.96
N SER A 177 6.08 29.72 19.18
CA SER A 177 5.59 30.42 20.38
C SER A 177 6.52 31.54 20.87
N LYS A 178 7.83 31.46 20.59
CA LYS A 178 8.80 32.50 20.94
C LYS A 178 8.84 33.67 19.95
N LEU A 179 8.66 33.38 18.66
CA LEU A 179 8.84 34.36 17.58
C LEU A 179 7.52 35.02 17.16
N GLY A 180 6.37 34.35 17.37
CA GLY A 180 5.06 34.86 16.94
C GLY A 180 4.83 34.85 15.42
N ASP A 181 5.74 34.24 14.66
CA ASP A 181 5.73 34.13 13.21
C ASP A 181 6.10 32.67 12.84
N CYS A 182 5.14 31.92 12.29
CA CYS A 182 5.33 30.49 12.05
C CYS A 182 6.21 30.24 10.81
N LYS A 183 6.17 31.14 9.84
CA LYS A 183 7.02 31.10 8.64
C LYS A 183 8.48 31.35 9.01
N ARG A 184 8.76 32.38 9.82
CA ARG A 184 10.10 32.67 10.35
C ARG A 184 10.63 31.53 11.23
N ALA A 185 9.77 30.95 12.07
CA ALA A 185 10.12 29.76 12.84
C ALA A 185 10.53 28.58 11.96
N ALA A 186 9.79 28.29 10.88
CA ALA A 186 10.14 27.27 9.90
C ALA A 186 11.46 27.58 9.15
N ALA A 187 11.69 28.85 8.78
CA ALA A 187 12.92 29.32 8.14
C ALA A 187 14.17 29.09 9.04
N ILE A 188 14.11 29.57 10.29
CA ILE A 188 15.17 29.41 11.29
C ILE A 188 15.44 27.93 11.55
N ARG A 189 14.38 27.13 11.72
CA ARG A 189 14.50 25.69 11.94
C ARG A 189 15.19 24.98 10.79
N ARG A 190 14.82 25.32 9.54
CA ARG A 190 15.44 24.79 8.34
C ARG A 190 16.95 25.07 8.33
N VAL A 191 17.36 26.33 8.50
CA VAL A 191 18.79 26.71 8.47
C VAL A 191 19.56 26.07 9.63
N ALA A 192 18.97 25.98 10.83
CA ALA A 192 19.57 25.27 11.95
C ALA A 192 19.76 23.77 11.65
N LEU A 193 18.78 23.11 11.02
CA LEU A 193 18.85 21.70 10.61
C LEU A 193 19.91 21.47 9.53
N GLU A 194 20.02 22.36 8.54
CA GLU A 194 21.06 22.31 7.50
C GLU A 194 22.47 22.43 8.11
N ARG A 195 22.65 23.29 9.13
CA ARG A 195 23.92 23.45 9.86
C ARG A 195 24.27 22.24 10.72
N VAL A 196 23.31 21.68 11.46
CA VAL A 196 23.53 20.49 12.31
C VAL A 196 23.86 19.26 11.47
N THR A 197 23.23 19.10 10.30
CA THR A 197 23.40 17.91 9.46
C THR A 197 24.48 18.03 8.39
N GLY A 198 24.88 19.26 8.03
CA GLY A 198 25.74 19.53 6.87
C GLY A 198 25.09 19.15 5.54
N LYS A 199 23.74 19.04 5.48
CA LYS A 199 22.96 18.70 4.28
C LYS A 199 22.05 19.86 3.92
N SER A 200 21.97 20.18 2.63
CA SER A 200 21.03 21.18 2.12
C SER A 200 19.61 20.59 2.02
N LEU A 201 18.59 21.44 2.24
CA LEU A 201 17.18 21.16 1.96
C LEU A 201 16.70 21.88 0.69
N ASP A 202 17.60 22.35 -0.17
CA ASP A 202 17.28 22.98 -1.45
C ASP A 202 16.37 22.08 -2.30
N GLY A 203 15.33 22.67 -2.88
CA GLY A 203 14.26 21.94 -3.57
C GLY A 203 13.07 21.53 -2.69
N LEU A 204 13.16 21.63 -1.36
CA LEU A 204 11.98 21.66 -0.47
C LEU A 204 11.51 23.12 -0.33
N PRO A 205 10.34 23.52 -0.87
CA PRO A 205 9.89 24.90 -0.80
C PRO A 205 9.55 25.34 0.63
N LEU A 206 9.81 26.62 0.89
CA LEU A 206 9.41 27.32 2.12
C LEU A 206 8.31 28.37 1.82
N GLU A 207 8.36 29.00 0.65
CA GLU A 207 7.42 30.04 0.22
C GLU A 207 6.09 29.51 -0.33
N GLY A 208 5.03 30.31 -0.23
CA GLY A 208 3.71 29.97 -0.79
C GLY A 208 2.87 29.02 0.07
N PHE A 209 3.18 28.90 1.37
CA PHE A 209 2.44 28.11 2.34
C PHE A 209 2.06 28.94 3.58
N ASP A 210 0.84 28.71 4.08
CA ASP A 210 0.28 29.31 5.28
C ASP A 210 0.65 28.43 6.50
N TYR A 211 1.71 28.81 7.23
CA TYR A 211 2.23 28.04 8.35
C TYR A 211 1.34 28.18 9.61
N GLU A 212 0.64 29.30 9.73
CA GLU A 212 -0.35 29.55 10.77
C GLU A 212 -1.51 28.52 10.68
N SER A 213 -1.90 28.11 9.46
CA SER A 213 -2.97 27.12 9.23
C SER A 213 -2.68 25.68 9.70
N ILE A 214 -1.41 25.33 9.95
CA ILE A 214 -0.99 24.01 10.44
C ILE A 214 -0.69 23.98 11.94
N LEU A 215 -0.47 25.14 12.57
CA LEU A 215 0.00 25.25 13.95
C LEU A 215 -0.98 24.59 14.94
N GLY A 216 -0.48 23.59 15.67
CA GLY A 216 -1.25 22.86 16.69
C GLY A 216 -2.40 22.00 16.13
N GLN A 217 -2.44 21.75 14.82
CA GLN A 217 -3.57 21.07 14.16
C GLN A 217 -3.15 20.03 13.12
N CYS A 218 -2.10 20.28 12.32
CA CYS A 218 -1.76 19.44 11.16
C CYS A 218 -0.32 18.93 11.14
N CYS A 219 0.66 19.69 11.64
CA CYS A 219 2.07 19.31 11.63
C CYS A 219 2.88 20.12 12.64
N GLU A 220 3.77 19.45 13.38
CA GLU A 220 4.74 20.06 14.29
C GLU A 220 6.10 20.27 13.62
N MET A 221 6.84 21.29 14.05
CA MET A 221 8.22 21.57 13.62
C MET A 221 8.46 21.64 12.09
N PRO A 222 7.63 22.37 11.31
CA PRO A 222 7.80 22.48 9.86
C PRO A 222 9.16 23.07 9.45
N VAL A 223 9.70 22.61 8.30
CA VAL A 223 10.94 23.12 7.65
C VAL A 223 10.73 23.45 6.16
N GLY A 224 9.47 23.45 5.72
CA GLY A 224 9.03 23.48 4.33
C GLY A 224 7.88 22.49 4.12
N PHE A 225 7.49 22.27 2.86
CA PHE A 225 6.40 21.36 2.50
C PHE A 225 6.68 20.60 1.20
N VAL A 226 6.07 19.44 1.00
CA VAL A 226 6.23 18.63 -0.22
C VAL A 226 5.13 18.95 -1.22
N GLN A 227 5.51 19.21 -2.47
CA GLN A 227 4.57 19.40 -3.58
C GLN A 227 4.25 18.05 -4.26
N ILE A 228 2.97 17.69 -4.31
CA ILE A 228 2.48 16.50 -5.02
C ILE A 228 1.62 16.95 -6.21
N PRO A 229 1.86 16.47 -7.45
CA PRO A 229 1.04 16.83 -8.60
C PRO A 229 -0.42 16.39 -8.43
N VAL A 230 -1.36 17.27 -8.75
CA VAL A 230 -2.81 16.97 -8.75
C VAL A 230 -3.31 16.91 -10.19
N GLY A 231 -3.82 15.76 -10.60
CA GLY A 231 -4.55 15.58 -11.86
C GLY A 231 -6.06 15.44 -11.63
N ILE A 232 -6.85 15.59 -12.69
CA ILE A 232 -8.31 15.39 -12.65
C ILE A 232 -8.68 14.17 -13.50
N ALA A 233 -9.55 13.31 -12.97
CA ALA A 233 -10.21 12.23 -13.70
C ALA A 233 -11.73 12.49 -13.74
N GLY A 234 -12.34 12.48 -14.93
CA GLY A 234 -13.78 12.65 -15.08
C GLY A 234 -14.26 13.09 -16.46
N PRO A 235 -15.56 13.44 -16.59
CA PRO A 235 -16.57 13.35 -15.54
C PRO A 235 -16.86 11.90 -15.13
N LEU A 236 -16.90 11.65 -13.82
CA LEU A 236 -17.49 10.44 -13.23
C LEU A 236 -19.00 10.71 -13.08
N LEU A 237 -19.82 10.05 -13.88
CA LEU A 237 -21.28 10.08 -13.73
C LEU A 237 -21.69 9.05 -12.65
N LEU A 238 -22.11 9.54 -11.50
CA LEU A 238 -22.46 8.76 -10.31
C LEU A 238 -23.77 9.30 -9.71
N ASP A 239 -24.75 8.42 -9.49
CA ASP A 239 -26.04 8.77 -8.89
C ASP A 239 -26.75 9.94 -9.61
N GLY A 240 -26.64 9.94 -10.95
CA GLY A 240 -27.21 10.99 -11.82
C GLY A 240 -26.47 12.34 -11.79
N ARG A 241 -25.27 12.42 -11.19
CA ARG A 241 -24.47 13.65 -11.09
C ARG A 241 -23.05 13.45 -11.61
N GLU A 242 -22.44 14.50 -12.12
CA GLU A 242 -21.08 14.47 -12.67
C GLU A 242 -20.05 15.02 -11.67
N TYR A 243 -18.94 14.30 -11.51
CA TYR A 243 -17.83 14.70 -10.64
C TYR A 243 -16.51 14.74 -11.39
N SER A 244 -15.77 15.84 -11.23
CA SER A 244 -14.37 15.96 -11.65
C SER A 244 -13.47 15.58 -10.48
N VAL A 245 -12.94 14.36 -10.47
CA VAL A 245 -12.26 13.78 -9.31
C VAL A 245 -10.80 14.26 -9.24
N PRO A 246 -10.39 14.99 -8.19
CA PRO A 246 -9.00 15.38 -7.99
C PRO A 246 -8.18 14.21 -7.42
N MET A 247 -7.01 13.98 -8.00
CA MET A 247 -6.11 12.87 -7.68
C MET A 247 -4.68 13.38 -7.53
N ALA A 248 -4.15 13.39 -6.31
CA ALA A 248 -2.78 13.80 -6.00
C ALA A 248 -1.85 12.58 -6.05
N THR A 249 -0.95 12.51 -7.04
CA THR A 249 -0.09 11.33 -7.23
C THR A 249 1.20 11.66 -7.98
N THR A 250 2.23 10.85 -7.74
CA THR A 250 3.46 10.78 -8.54
C THR A 250 3.52 9.54 -9.43
N GLU A 251 2.52 8.67 -9.40
CA GLU A 251 2.43 7.47 -10.25
C GLU A 251 1.92 7.83 -11.66
N GLY A 252 2.78 7.66 -12.66
CA GLY A 252 2.39 7.77 -14.06
C GLY A 252 1.34 6.73 -14.45
N CYS A 253 0.50 7.05 -15.45
CA CYS A 253 -0.74 6.35 -15.82
C CYS A 253 -1.92 6.48 -14.86
N LEU A 254 -1.76 6.67 -13.54
CA LEU A 254 -2.87 6.49 -12.58
C LEU A 254 -4.11 7.34 -12.91
N VAL A 255 -3.94 8.65 -13.04
CA VAL A 255 -5.05 9.58 -13.35
C VAL A 255 -5.64 9.27 -14.74
N ALA A 256 -4.80 9.00 -15.75
CA ALA A 256 -5.24 8.71 -17.10
C ALA A 256 -6.03 7.38 -17.21
N SER A 257 -5.62 6.36 -16.45
CA SER A 257 -6.33 5.08 -16.34
C SER A 257 -7.68 5.26 -15.65
N THR A 258 -7.70 5.97 -14.53
CA THR A 258 -8.96 6.28 -13.82
C THR A 258 -9.92 7.08 -14.71
N ASN A 259 -9.42 8.06 -15.45
CA ASN A 259 -10.18 8.85 -16.42
C ASN A 259 -10.77 7.99 -17.56
N ARG A 260 -10.03 6.99 -18.05
CA ARG A 260 -10.53 6.00 -19.02
C ARG A 260 -11.67 5.16 -18.44
N GLY A 261 -11.57 4.78 -17.16
CA GLY A 261 -12.64 4.13 -16.40
C GLY A 261 -13.89 5.00 -16.29
N CYS A 262 -13.75 6.26 -15.85
CA CYS A 262 -14.84 7.23 -15.79
C CYS A 262 -15.51 7.38 -17.15
N LYS A 263 -14.73 7.45 -18.24
CA LYS A 263 -15.27 7.52 -19.60
C LYS A 263 -16.11 6.30 -19.97
N ALA A 264 -15.69 5.08 -19.60
CA ALA A 264 -16.43 3.85 -19.89
C ALA A 264 -17.75 3.77 -19.10
N ILE A 265 -17.74 4.17 -17.82
CA ILE A 265 -18.93 4.28 -16.96
C ILE A 265 -19.90 5.32 -17.53
N TYR A 266 -19.42 6.54 -17.79
CA TYR A 266 -20.23 7.66 -18.29
C TYR A 266 -21.01 7.29 -19.57
N VAL A 267 -20.33 6.76 -20.59
CA VAL A 267 -20.98 6.45 -21.88
C VAL A 267 -21.89 5.21 -21.83
N SER A 268 -21.82 4.42 -20.75
CA SER A 268 -22.71 3.28 -20.54
C SER A 268 -23.99 3.64 -19.79
N GLY A 269 -24.05 4.82 -19.16
CA GLY A 269 -25.21 5.33 -18.42
C GLY A 269 -24.91 5.87 -17.02
N GLY A 270 -23.66 5.75 -16.56
CA GLY A 270 -23.25 6.11 -15.21
C GLY A 270 -23.14 4.92 -14.26
N ALA A 271 -22.73 5.21 -13.02
CA ALA A 271 -22.70 4.27 -11.91
C ALA A 271 -23.75 4.66 -10.85
N THR A 272 -24.14 3.69 -10.03
CA THR A 272 -25.03 3.87 -8.88
C THR A 272 -24.28 3.48 -7.61
N SER A 273 -24.43 4.24 -6.52
CA SER A 273 -23.89 3.88 -5.21
C SER A 273 -24.96 3.77 -4.14
N VAL A 274 -24.70 2.89 -3.15
CA VAL A 274 -25.53 2.75 -1.96
C VAL A 274 -24.62 2.76 -0.73
N LEU A 275 -24.92 3.68 0.19
CA LEU A 275 -24.30 3.71 1.52
C LEU A 275 -25.06 2.74 2.43
N LEU A 276 -24.35 1.72 2.92
CA LEU A 276 -24.88 0.65 3.77
C LEU A 276 -24.70 0.94 5.26
N ARG A 277 -23.68 1.74 5.64
CA ARG A 277 -23.34 2.05 7.04
C ARG A 277 -22.60 3.38 7.16
N ASP A 278 -22.83 4.10 8.26
CA ASP A 278 -22.14 5.34 8.63
C ASP A 278 -21.88 5.34 10.14
N GLY A 279 -20.67 4.98 10.56
CA GLY A 279 -20.27 4.91 11.96
C GLY A 279 -18.77 4.71 12.16
N MET A 280 -18.09 5.72 12.70
CA MET A 280 -16.69 5.65 13.12
C MET A 280 -16.57 4.89 14.46
N THR A 281 -15.44 4.23 14.70
CA THR A 281 -15.25 3.35 15.86
C THR A 281 -14.05 3.69 16.73
N ARG A 282 -14.20 3.45 18.03
CA ARG A 282 -13.11 3.41 19.02
C ARG A 282 -13.35 2.21 19.94
N ALA A 283 -12.29 1.48 20.25
CA ALA A 283 -12.36 0.36 21.19
C ALA A 283 -11.27 0.50 22.25
N PRO A 284 -11.58 0.92 23.48
CA PRO A 284 -10.64 0.82 24.57
C PRO A 284 -10.47 -0.63 24.99
N VAL A 285 -9.41 -0.87 25.76
CA VAL A 285 -9.18 -2.13 26.46
C VAL A 285 -9.21 -1.86 27.95
N VAL A 286 -10.04 -2.60 28.67
CA VAL A 286 -10.16 -2.56 30.13
C VAL A 286 -9.90 -3.93 30.72
N ARG A 287 -9.56 -3.99 32.01
CA ARG A 287 -9.16 -5.20 32.73
C ARG A 287 -9.83 -5.27 34.08
N PHE A 288 -10.10 -6.49 34.52
CA PHE A 288 -10.62 -6.80 35.84
C PHE A 288 -9.77 -7.85 36.57
N GLY A 289 -10.10 -8.13 37.83
CA GLY A 289 -9.50 -9.22 38.59
C GLY A 289 -9.77 -10.60 37.99
N THR A 290 -10.95 -10.82 37.40
CA THR A 290 -11.39 -12.13 36.87
C THR A 290 -12.08 -12.02 35.50
N ALA A 291 -12.12 -13.12 34.77
CA ALA A 291 -12.88 -13.22 33.51
C ALA A 291 -14.40 -13.07 33.72
N LYS A 292 -14.95 -13.57 34.85
CA LYS A 292 -16.37 -13.39 35.21
C LYS A 292 -16.72 -11.90 35.29
N ARG A 293 -15.90 -11.11 35.97
CA ARG A 293 -16.11 -9.67 36.15
C ARG A 293 -16.00 -8.89 34.84
N ALA A 294 -15.08 -9.26 33.95
CA ALA A 294 -15.02 -8.73 32.59
C ALA A 294 -16.28 -9.08 31.77
N ALA A 295 -16.86 -10.27 31.97
CA ALA A 295 -18.11 -10.66 31.34
C ALA A 295 -19.34 -9.92 31.91
N GLU A 296 -19.36 -9.61 33.21
CA GLU A 296 -20.40 -8.75 33.84
C GLU A 296 -20.46 -7.38 33.14
N LEU A 297 -19.30 -6.73 32.90
CA LEU A 297 -19.29 -5.47 32.13
C LEU A 297 -19.69 -5.68 30.67
N LYS A 298 -19.30 -6.79 30.01
CA LYS A 298 -19.76 -7.10 28.64
C LYS A 298 -21.28 -7.14 28.56
N PHE A 299 -21.93 -7.88 29.46
CA PHE A 299 -23.38 -8.00 29.47
C PHE A 299 -24.04 -6.66 29.78
N PHE A 300 -23.51 -5.87 30.73
CA PHE A 300 -24.00 -4.53 31.00
C PHE A 300 -23.97 -3.60 29.77
N LEU A 301 -22.86 -3.61 29.01
CA LEU A 301 -22.66 -2.76 27.83
C LEU A 301 -23.45 -3.17 26.59
N GLU A 302 -23.84 -4.44 26.49
CA GLU A 302 -24.60 -4.99 25.36
C GLU A 302 -26.10 -5.19 25.66
N ASP A 303 -26.53 -4.97 26.91
CA ASP A 303 -27.95 -4.98 27.28
C ASP A 303 -28.67 -3.76 26.68
N PRO A 304 -29.71 -3.96 25.85
CA PRO A 304 -30.51 -2.86 25.29
C PRO A 304 -31.10 -1.91 26.34
N ILE A 305 -31.37 -2.38 27.56
CA ILE A 305 -31.93 -1.56 28.65
C ILE A 305 -30.95 -0.47 29.10
N ASN A 306 -29.64 -0.74 29.03
CA ASN A 306 -28.60 0.22 29.43
C ASN A 306 -28.19 1.17 28.30
N PHE A 307 -28.54 0.85 27.05
CA PHE A 307 -28.03 1.56 25.88
C PHE A 307 -28.38 3.06 25.89
N ASP A 308 -29.62 3.43 26.22
CA ASP A 308 -30.03 4.84 26.22
C ASP A 308 -29.25 5.68 27.24
N THR A 309 -29.00 5.14 28.44
CA THR A 309 -28.16 5.79 29.46
C THR A 309 -26.73 5.98 28.96
N LEU A 310 -26.13 4.92 28.40
CA LEU A 310 -24.78 4.96 27.83
C LEU A 310 -24.70 5.96 26.66
N ALA A 311 -25.72 6.01 25.80
CA ALA A 311 -25.82 6.96 24.70
C ALA A 311 -25.94 8.40 25.20
N VAL A 312 -26.73 8.68 26.24
CA VAL A 312 -26.82 10.02 26.86
C VAL A 312 -25.46 10.46 27.40
N ILE A 313 -24.71 9.58 28.07
CA ILE A 313 -23.36 9.91 28.57
C ILE A 313 -22.36 10.15 27.43
N PHE A 314 -22.36 9.27 26.42
CA PHE A 314 -21.48 9.37 25.25
C PHE A 314 -21.75 10.66 24.45
N ASN A 315 -23.02 10.95 24.18
CA ASN A 315 -23.44 12.04 23.28
C ASN A 315 -23.21 13.44 23.89
N LYS A 316 -23.05 13.56 25.22
CA LYS A 316 -22.60 14.80 25.88
C LYS A 316 -21.23 15.29 25.38
N SER A 317 -20.43 14.42 24.76
CA SER A 317 -19.10 14.78 24.22
C SER A 317 -19.14 15.78 23.06
N SER A 318 -20.21 15.76 22.24
CA SER A 318 -20.33 16.54 20.99
C SER A 318 -21.77 16.60 20.47
N ARG A 319 -22.19 17.76 19.93
CA ARG A 319 -23.49 17.93 19.27
C ARG A 319 -23.73 17.01 18.08
N PHE A 320 -22.67 16.50 17.44
CA PHE A 320 -22.74 15.59 16.29
C PHE A 320 -22.56 14.11 16.63
N ALA A 321 -21.99 13.79 17.80
CA ALA A 321 -21.75 12.41 18.20
C ALA A 321 -23.08 11.73 18.55
N ARG A 322 -23.45 10.66 17.85
CA ARG A 322 -24.52 9.75 18.27
C ARG A 322 -23.98 8.34 18.35
N LEU A 323 -23.91 7.80 19.56
CA LEU A 323 -23.66 6.39 19.80
C LEU A 323 -24.71 5.54 19.05
N GLN A 324 -24.25 4.53 18.31
CA GLN A 324 -25.08 3.62 17.52
C GLN A 324 -25.01 2.16 18.02
N GLY A 325 -24.00 1.83 18.81
CA GLY A 325 -23.80 0.48 19.34
C GLY A 325 -22.46 0.31 20.03
N ILE A 326 -22.37 -0.72 20.86
CA ILE A 326 -21.14 -1.16 21.53
C ILE A 326 -21.01 -2.67 21.27
N LYS A 327 -19.88 -3.13 20.73
CA LYS A 327 -19.60 -4.56 20.50
C LYS A 327 -18.39 -4.99 21.30
N CYS A 328 -18.57 -5.94 22.22
CA CYS A 328 -17.57 -6.31 23.20
C CYS A 328 -16.95 -7.68 22.92
N ALA A 329 -15.62 -7.77 22.98
CA ALA A 329 -14.86 -9.02 22.91
C ALA A 329 -14.06 -9.24 24.21
N VAL A 330 -14.12 -10.46 24.76
CA VAL A 330 -13.41 -10.85 26.00
C VAL A 330 -12.16 -11.66 25.65
N ALA A 331 -11.03 -11.35 26.29
CA ALA A 331 -9.83 -12.17 26.27
C ALA A 331 -9.33 -12.40 27.70
N GLY A 332 -9.75 -13.51 28.29
CA GLY A 332 -9.50 -13.81 29.71
C GLY A 332 -10.16 -12.75 30.61
N LYS A 333 -9.33 -12.02 31.37
CA LYS A 333 -9.78 -10.93 32.27
C LYS A 333 -9.74 -9.53 31.65
N ASN A 334 -9.47 -9.43 30.34
CA ASN A 334 -9.51 -8.17 29.60
C ASN A 334 -10.77 -8.11 28.70
N LEU A 335 -11.32 -6.91 28.53
CA LEU A 335 -12.47 -6.62 27.68
C LEU A 335 -12.12 -5.52 26.67
N TYR A 336 -12.47 -5.74 25.41
CA TYR A 336 -12.30 -4.81 24.29
C TYR A 336 -13.69 -4.34 23.84
N THR A 337 -14.00 -3.05 23.98
CA THR A 337 -15.38 -2.54 23.85
C THR A 337 -15.52 -1.63 22.63
N ARG A 338 -15.83 -2.18 21.45
CA ARG A 338 -15.90 -1.42 20.19
C ARG A 338 -17.16 -0.55 20.12
N PHE A 339 -17.05 0.70 20.57
CA PHE A 339 -18.06 1.73 20.38
C PHE A 339 -18.13 2.14 18.91
N MET A 340 -19.35 2.33 18.40
CA MET A 340 -19.62 2.88 17.07
C MET A 340 -20.47 4.14 17.19
N CYS A 341 -20.12 5.19 16.45
CA CYS A 341 -20.74 6.51 16.55
C CYS A 341 -20.82 7.20 15.18
N SER A 342 -21.93 7.87 14.88
CA SER A 342 -21.99 8.82 13.77
C SER A 342 -21.29 10.13 14.15
N THR A 343 -20.56 10.74 13.23
CA THR A 343 -19.65 11.86 13.51
C THR A 343 -19.96 13.13 12.70
N GLY A 344 -21.09 13.14 11.99
CA GLY A 344 -21.45 14.18 11.04
C GLY A 344 -20.46 14.20 9.86
N ASP A 345 -20.03 15.40 9.48
CA ASP A 345 -19.11 15.57 8.35
C ASP A 345 -17.63 15.41 8.72
N ALA A 346 -17.29 15.25 10.00
CA ALA A 346 -15.93 14.90 10.42
C ALA A 346 -15.70 13.39 10.30
N MET A 347 -14.48 12.98 9.92
CA MET A 347 -14.03 11.59 10.06
C MET A 347 -14.10 11.14 11.54
N GLY A 348 -13.83 12.08 12.45
CA GLY A 348 -14.43 12.08 13.79
C GLY A 348 -13.70 11.31 14.88
N MET A 349 -12.50 10.80 14.62
CA MET A 349 -11.74 10.00 15.60
C MET A 349 -11.52 10.65 16.97
N ASN A 350 -11.26 11.96 17.02
CA ASN A 350 -11.16 12.70 18.29
C ASN A 350 -12.51 12.80 19.01
N MET A 351 -13.60 12.93 18.25
CA MET A 351 -14.97 13.00 18.77
C MET A 351 -15.40 11.68 19.41
N VAL A 352 -15.15 10.55 18.73
CA VAL A 352 -15.46 9.22 19.26
C VAL A 352 -14.61 8.90 20.49
N SER A 353 -13.30 9.21 20.48
CA SER A 353 -12.44 9.01 21.66
C SER A 353 -12.95 9.76 22.90
N LYS A 354 -13.42 11.01 22.75
CA LYS A 354 -14.00 11.79 23.86
C LYS A 354 -15.31 11.18 24.37
N GLY A 355 -16.18 10.72 23.47
CA GLY A 355 -17.42 10.02 23.84
C GLY A 355 -17.15 8.73 24.61
N VAL A 356 -16.14 7.96 24.21
CA VAL A 356 -15.70 6.76 24.94
C VAL A 356 -15.17 7.12 26.33
N GLN A 357 -14.34 8.15 26.46
CA GLN A 357 -13.80 8.56 27.76
C GLN A 357 -14.93 8.90 28.76
N ASN A 358 -15.92 9.70 28.34
CA ASN A 358 -17.10 10.01 29.16
C ASN A 358 -17.80 8.75 29.68
N VAL A 359 -17.93 7.71 28.85
CA VAL A 359 -18.57 6.44 29.24
C VAL A 359 -17.69 5.65 30.20
N LEU A 360 -16.37 5.59 29.97
CA LEU A 360 -15.45 4.93 30.90
C LEU A 360 -15.45 5.60 32.27
N ASP A 361 -15.45 6.93 32.33
CA ASP A 361 -15.51 7.71 33.57
C ASP A 361 -16.83 7.48 34.32
N PHE A 362 -17.95 7.38 33.60
CA PHE A 362 -19.26 7.05 34.16
C PHE A 362 -19.30 5.61 34.74
N LEU A 363 -18.72 4.63 34.05
CA LEU A 363 -18.68 3.23 34.48
C LEU A 363 -17.87 3.00 35.76
N GLN A 364 -16.92 3.87 36.11
CA GLN A 364 -16.14 3.76 37.35
C GLN A 364 -16.99 3.82 38.63
N ASN A 365 -18.23 4.28 38.58
CA ASN A 365 -19.15 4.26 39.72
C ASN A 365 -19.62 2.84 40.08
N ASP A 366 -20.00 2.04 39.07
CA ASP A 366 -20.54 0.67 39.23
C ASP A 366 -19.45 -0.41 39.04
N PHE A 367 -18.35 -0.04 38.38
CA PHE A 367 -17.18 -0.87 38.13
C PHE A 367 -15.88 -0.18 38.62
N PRO A 368 -15.76 0.18 39.92
CA PRO A 368 -14.56 0.82 40.47
C PRO A 368 -13.32 -0.08 40.47
N ASP A 369 -13.50 -1.37 40.17
CA ASP A 369 -12.45 -2.37 39.96
C ASP A 369 -11.99 -2.47 38.49
N MET A 370 -12.45 -1.57 37.62
CA MET A 370 -12.10 -1.51 36.20
C MET A 370 -10.77 -0.77 35.96
N ASP A 371 -9.73 -1.52 35.61
CA ASP A 371 -8.42 -1.02 35.18
C ASP A 371 -8.46 -0.64 33.68
N VAL A 372 -8.46 0.67 33.37
CA VAL A 372 -8.49 1.18 31.99
C VAL A 372 -7.08 1.16 31.40
N ILE A 373 -6.74 0.04 30.76
CA ILE A 373 -5.42 -0.19 30.14
C ILE A 373 -5.11 0.79 29.00
N GLY A 374 -6.14 1.24 28.26
CA GLY A 374 -5.97 2.32 27.31
C GLY A 374 -7.19 2.56 26.41
N ILE A 375 -7.34 3.80 25.95
CA ILE A 375 -8.49 4.24 25.13
C ILE A 375 -8.57 3.54 23.76
N SER A 376 -7.48 2.91 23.30
CA SER A 376 -7.38 2.26 21.98
C SER A 376 -6.67 0.91 22.08
N GLY A 377 -7.40 -0.15 22.42
CA GLY A 377 -6.95 -1.55 22.48
C GLY A 377 -6.82 -2.24 21.12
N ASN A 378 -6.57 -1.50 20.04
CA ASN A 378 -6.48 -1.96 18.65
C ASN A 378 -7.71 -2.69 18.07
N PHE A 379 -8.80 -2.88 18.82
CA PHE A 379 -10.05 -3.49 18.34
C PHE A 379 -11.01 -2.50 17.62
N CYS A 380 -10.55 -1.27 17.34
CA CYS A 380 -11.30 -0.31 16.50
C CYS A 380 -11.60 -0.89 15.10
N SER A 381 -10.65 -1.49 14.37
CA SER A 381 -9.20 -1.20 14.39
C SER A 381 -8.91 0.11 13.67
N ASP A 382 -7.71 0.68 13.78
CA ASP A 382 -7.38 1.98 13.16
C ASP A 382 -5.95 2.01 12.59
N LYS A 383 -5.82 2.27 11.29
CA LYS A 383 -4.57 2.23 10.51
C LYS A 383 -3.85 0.86 10.56
N LYS A 384 -4.59 -0.24 10.72
CA LYS A 384 -4.06 -1.62 10.71
C LYS A 384 -5.00 -2.57 9.95
N PRO A 385 -4.50 -3.49 9.12
CA PRO A 385 -5.34 -4.47 8.44
C PRO A 385 -6.03 -5.36 9.48
N ALA A 386 -7.37 -5.38 9.49
CA ALA A 386 -8.14 -6.02 10.54
C ALA A 386 -9.50 -6.56 10.05
N ALA A 387 -9.77 -7.84 10.33
CA ALA A 387 -10.98 -8.53 9.91
C ALA A 387 -12.26 -7.91 10.50
N VAL A 388 -12.18 -7.30 11.68
CA VAL A 388 -13.32 -6.61 12.29
C VAL A 388 -13.81 -5.43 11.44
N ASN A 389 -12.91 -4.74 10.72
CA ASN A 389 -13.30 -3.63 9.85
C ASN A 389 -13.80 -4.12 8.49
N TRP A 390 -13.31 -5.27 8.01
CA TRP A 390 -13.86 -5.96 6.83
C TRP A 390 -15.29 -6.47 7.07
N ILE A 391 -15.55 -7.11 8.21
CA ILE A 391 -16.81 -7.81 8.52
C ILE A 391 -17.87 -6.84 9.08
N GLU A 392 -17.50 -5.98 10.02
CA GLU A 392 -18.45 -5.10 10.72
C GLU A 392 -18.55 -3.69 10.11
N GLY A 393 -17.67 -3.36 9.16
CA GLY A 393 -17.47 -2.01 8.65
C GLY A 393 -16.81 -1.06 9.65
N ARG A 394 -16.34 0.10 9.16
CA ARG A 394 -15.81 1.21 9.95
C ARG A 394 -15.83 2.51 9.14
N GLY A 395 -16.35 3.61 9.70
CA GLY A 395 -16.57 4.82 8.90
C GLY A 395 -17.76 4.59 7.97
N LYS A 396 -17.52 4.57 6.65
CA LYS A 396 -18.55 4.45 5.61
C LYS A 396 -18.43 3.11 4.90
N SER A 397 -19.52 2.33 4.89
CA SER A 397 -19.62 1.12 4.07
C SER A 397 -20.40 1.45 2.80
N VAL A 398 -19.76 1.34 1.63
CA VAL A 398 -20.35 1.71 0.33
C VAL A 398 -20.27 0.54 -0.63
N VAL A 399 -21.34 0.29 -1.38
CA VAL A 399 -21.30 -0.48 -2.64
C VAL A 399 -21.51 0.48 -3.80
N CYS A 400 -20.80 0.28 -4.91
CA CYS A 400 -20.92 1.06 -6.13
C CYS A 400 -20.85 0.14 -7.34
N GLU A 401 -21.77 0.30 -8.30
CA GLU A 401 -21.91 -0.59 -9.45
C GLU A 401 -22.19 0.16 -10.76
N ALA A 402 -21.89 -0.49 -11.89
CA ALA A 402 -22.24 -0.03 -13.23
C ALA A 402 -22.44 -1.22 -14.18
N ILE A 403 -23.25 -1.02 -15.22
CA ILE A 403 -23.32 -1.91 -16.38
C ILE A 403 -22.56 -1.25 -17.53
N ILE A 404 -21.54 -1.93 -18.06
CA ILE A 404 -20.68 -1.46 -19.15
C ILE A 404 -21.04 -2.21 -20.42
N LYS A 405 -21.48 -1.48 -21.44
CA LYS A 405 -22.00 -2.07 -22.70
C LYS A 405 -20.90 -2.77 -23.50
N GLU A 406 -21.21 -3.86 -24.19
CA GLU A 406 -20.27 -4.66 -24.99
C GLU A 406 -19.35 -3.80 -25.88
N GLU A 407 -19.97 -2.86 -26.59
CA GLU A 407 -19.30 -1.97 -27.52
C GLU A 407 -18.31 -1.02 -26.82
N ILE A 408 -18.54 -0.67 -25.55
CA ILE A 408 -17.67 0.18 -24.74
C ILE A 408 -16.52 -0.64 -24.16
N VAL A 409 -16.77 -1.89 -23.76
CA VAL A 409 -15.72 -2.85 -23.39
C VAL A 409 -14.74 -3.04 -24.57
N LYS A 410 -15.26 -3.22 -25.78
CA LYS A 410 -14.44 -3.32 -27.01
C LYS A 410 -13.77 -1.98 -27.39
N LYS A 411 -14.53 -0.89 -27.52
CA LYS A 411 -14.04 0.40 -28.08
C LYS A 411 -13.19 1.21 -27.09
N VAL A 412 -13.55 1.26 -25.80
CA VAL A 412 -12.86 2.07 -24.78
C VAL A 412 -11.88 1.21 -23.97
N LEU A 413 -12.35 0.07 -23.46
CA LEU A 413 -11.56 -0.80 -22.60
C LEU A 413 -10.62 -1.77 -23.35
N LYS A 414 -10.80 -1.90 -24.68
CA LYS A 414 -9.92 -2.67 -25.59
C LYS A 414 -9.79 -4.15 -25.20
N THR A 415 -10.86 -4.72 -24.65
CA THR A 415 -10.95 -6.12 -24.22
C THR A 415 -12.34 -6.69 -24.52
N ASN A 416 -12.70 -7.84 -23.95
CA ASN A 416 -14.04 -8.44 -24.01
C ASN A 416 -14.53 -8.82 -22.59
N VAL A 417 -15.84 -9.08 -22.44
CA VAL A 417 -16.48 -9.36 -21.15
C VAL A 417 -15.97 -10.67 -20.52
N ALA A 418 -15.88 -11.75 -21.29
CA ALA A 418 -15.45 -13.06 -20.78
C ALA A 418 -14.04 -12.99 -20.16
N ALA A 419 -13.08 -12.34 -20.83
CA ALA A 419 -11.73 -12.14 -20.32
C ALA A 419 -11.66 -11.29 -19.04
N LEU A 420 -12.59 -10.33 -18.86
CA LEU A 420 -12.68 -9.53 -17.63
C LEU A 420 -13.24 -10.35 -16.45
N VAL A 421 -14.31 -11.12 -16.68
CA VAL A 421 -14.91 -11.99 -15.68
C VAL A 421 -13.91 -13.08 -15.24
N GLU A 422 -13.28 -13.77 -16.20
CA GLU A 422 -12.25 -14.78 -15.92
C GLU A 422 -11.07 -14.19 -15.16
N LEU A 423 -10.53 -13.04 -15.60
CA LEU A 423 -9.43 -12.39 -14.89
C LEU A 423 -9.84 -11.96 -13.47
N ASN A 424 -11.06 -11.47 -13.24
CA ASN A 424 -11.51 -11.11 -11.90
C ASN A 424 -11.58 -12.34 -10.98
N MET A 425 -12.15 -13.45 -11.48
CA MET A 425 -12.19 -14.72 -10.75
C MET A 425 -10.79 -15.25 -10.41
N LEU A 426 -9.85 -15.21 -11.36
CA LEU A 426 -8.50 -15.76 -11.17
C LEU A 426 -7.57 -14.83 -10.38
N LYS A 427 -7.61 -13.52 -10.61
CA LYS A 427 -6.75 -12.54 -9.93
C LYS A 427 -7.36 -12.07 -8.60
N ASN A 428 -8.48 -11.36 -8.67
CA ASN A 428 -9.01 -10.59 -7.55
C ASN A 428 -9.67 -11.47 -6.48
N LEU A 429 -10.19 -12.65 -6.87
CA LEU A 429 -10.73 -13.62 -5.92
C LEU A 429 -9.72 -14.73 -5.62
N THR A 430 -9.39 -15.58 -6.61
CA THR A 430 -8.54 -16.76 -6.38
C THR A 430 -7.11 -16.37 -5.98
N GLY A 431 -6.47 -15.45 -6.71
CA GLY A 431 -5.12 -14.97 -6.39
C GLY A 431 -5.04 -14.33 -5.01
N SER A 432 -5.98 -13.46 -4.66
CA SER A 432 -6.08 -12.87 -3.32
C SER A 432 -6.34 -13.90 -2.22
N ALA A 433 -7.15 -14.94 -2.48
CA ALA A 433 -7.37 -16.05 -1.55
C ALA A 433 -6.08 -16.88 -1.34
N MET A 434 -5.36 -17.20 -2.42
CA MET A 434 -4.06 -17.90 -2.35
C MET A 434 -2.99 -17.09 -1.61
N ALA A 435 -3.04 -15.75 -1.69
CA ALA A 435 -2.18 -14.83 -0.96
C ALA A 435 -2.58 -14.63 0.52
N GLY A 436 -3.72 -15.17 0.96
CA GLY A 436 -4.27 -14.93 2.31
C GLY A 436 -4.67 -13.47 2.54
N ALA A 437 -5.06 -12.74 1.49
CA ALA A 437 -5.34 -11.31 1.55
C ALA A 437 -6.54 -10.98 2.45
N LEU A 438 -6.37 -9.97 3.31
CA LEU A 438 -7.43 -9.48 4.20
C LEU A 438 -8.07 -8.23 3.60
N GLY A 439 -9.30 -8.36 3.09
CA GLY A 439 -10.03 -7.26 2.43
C GLY A 439 -9.45 -6.80 1.08
N GLY A 440 -8.38 -7.44 0.59
CA GLY A 440 -7.69 -7.10 -0.65
C GLY A 440 -8.18 -7.90 -1.87
N PHE A 441 -9.50 -7.95 -2.11
CA PHE A 441 -10.11 -8.70 -3.21
C PHE A 441 -10.34 -7.80 -4.45
N ASN A 442 -9.33 -7.02 -4.81
CA ASN A 442 -9.37 -5.96 -5.83
C ASN A 442 -8.02 -5.83 -6.56
N ALA A 443 -7.98 -4.96 -7.58
CA ALA A 443 -6.79 -4.74 -8.39
C ALA A 443 -5.85 -3.67 -7.84
N HIS A 444 -6.35 -2.48 -7.53
CA HIS A 444 -5.58 -1.33 -7.04
C HIS A 444 -6.42 -0.25 -6.32
N ALA A 445 -7.47 -0.63 -5.57
CA ALA A 445 -8.31 0.33 -4.83
C ALA A 445 -7.48 1.31 -3.98
N SER A 446 -6.38 0.83 -3.38
CA SER A 446 -5.38 1.61 -2.64
C SER A 446 -4.79 2.79 -3.42
N ASN A 447 -4.51 2.66 -4.73
CA ASN A 447 -3.94 3.76 -5.51
C ASN A 447 -4.95 4.90 -5.67
N ILE A 448 -6.21 4.56 -5.92
CA ILE A 448 -7.29 5.54 -6.09
C ILE A 448 -7.61 6.22 -4.75
N VAL A 449 -7.80 5.43 -3.69
CA VAL A 449 -8.06 5.92 -2.33
C VAL A 449 -6.95 6.87 -1.90
N SER A 450 -5.68 6.47 -2.00
CA SER A 450 -4.53 7.32 -1.64
C SER A 450 -4.51 8.63 -2.42
N ALA A 451 -4.71 8.58 -3.74
CA ALA A 451 -4.64 9.77 -4.58
C ALA A 451 -5.77 10.78 -4.29
N VAL A 452 -6.99 10.30 -4.05
CA VAL A 452 -8.12 11.16 -3.63
C VAL A 452 -7.91 11.67 -2.20
N TYR A 453 -7.38 10.84 -1.30
CA TYR A 453 -7.16 11.19 0.11
C TYR A 453 -6.15 12.33 0.26
N ILE A 454 -5.01 12.23 -0.41
CA ILE A 454 -3.97 13.29 -0.40
C ILE A 454 -4.51 14.57 -1.03
N ALA A 455 -5.26 14.47 -2.14
CA ALA A 455 -5.87 15.63 -2.80
C ALA A 455 -6.91 16.34 -1.92
N THR A 456 -7.70 15.59 -1.14
CA THR A 456 -8.84 16.12 -0.38
C THR A 456 -8.58 16.27 1.13
N GLY A 457 -7.33 16.11 1.59
CA GLY A 457 -6.93 16.37 2.97
C GLY A 457 -7.41 15.35 3.99
N GLN A 458 -7.63 14.11 3.55
CA GLN A 458 -7.88 12.97 4.42
C GLN A 458 -6.55 12.48 5.03
N ASP A 459 -6.62 11.52 5.94
CA ASP A 459 -5.44 10.90 6.56
C ASP A 459 -4.91 9.76 5.67
N PRO A 460 -3.73 9.89 5.03
CA PRO A 460 -3.27 8.87 4.08
C PRO A 460 -2.95 7.52 4.73
N ALA A 461 -2.72 7.46 6.05
CA ALA A 461 -2.48 6.19 6.74
C ALA A 461 -3.78 5.38 6.93
N GLN A 462 -4.96 6.00 6.81
CA GLN A 462 -6.25 5.30 6.81
C GLN A 462 -6.48 4.52 5.51
N ASN A 463 -5.70 4.75 4.45
CA ASN A 463 -5.73 3.95 3.22
C ASN A 463 -5.63 2.43 3.48
N ILE A 464 -4.95 2.00 4.55
CA ILE A 464 -4.80 0.59 4.95
C ILE A 464 -6.16 -0.13 5.06
N GLU A 465 -7.17 0.53 5.62
CA GLU A 465 -8.51 -0.05 5.85
C GLU A 465 -9.54 0.56 4.90
N SER A 466 -9.36 1.82 4.51
CA SER A 466 -10.19 2.51 3.53
C SER A 466 -10.05 1.97 2.11
N SER A 467 -8.98 1.21 1.81
CA SER A 467 -8.82 0.48 0.54
C SER A 467 -9.29 -0.98 0.58
N HIS A 468 -9.83 -1.45 1.71
CA HIS A 468 -10.55 -2.72 1.75
C HIS A 468 -11.67 -2.68 0.69
N CYS A 469 -11.60 -3.59 -0.27
CA CYS A 469 -12.49 -3.63 -1.42
C CYS A 469 -12.57 -5.05 -1.98
N ILE A 470 -13.79 -5.52 -2.24
CA ILE A 470 -14.04 -6.66 -3.15
C ILE A 470 -14.62 -6.13 -4.46
N THR A 471 -13.98 -6.52 -5.56
CA THR A 471 -14.43 -6.22 -6.93
C THR A 471 -15.09 -7.46 -7.53
N MET A 472 -16.33 -7.30 -7.97
CA MET A 472 -17.08 -8.35 -8.66
C MET A 472 -17.31 -7.94 -10.12
N MET A 473 -17.28 -8.93 -11.01
CA MET A 473 -17.47 -8.76 -12.45
C MET A 473 -18.29 -9.94 -12.97
N GLU A 474 -19.44 -9.64 -13.57
CA GLU A 474 -20.40 -10.64 -14.04
C GLU A 474 -20.86 -10.31 -15.47
N ALA A 475 -21.08 -11.35 -16.27
CA ALA A 475 -21.56 -11.21 -17.63
C ALA A 475 -23.09 -11.15 -17.63
N VAL A 476 -23.67 -10.06 -18.15
CA VAL A 476 -25.12 -9.81 -18.17
C VAL A 476 -25.62 -9.57 -19.60
N ASN A 477 -26.94 -9.52 -19.78
CA ASN A 477 -27.59 -9.37 -21.11
C ASN A 477 -27.08 -10.40 -22.14
N ASP A 478 -27.26 -11.69 -21.83
CA ASP A 478 -26.73 -12.84 -22.59
C ASP A 478 -25.19 -12.84 -22.73
N GLY A 479 -24.49 -12.24 -21.76
CA GLY A 479 -23.04 -12.13 -21.73
C GLY A 479 -22.44 -11.06 -22.65
N LYS A 480 -23.27 -10.19 -23.23
CA LYS A 480 -22.84 -9.05 -24.05
C LYS A 480 -22.25 -7.94 -23.18
N ASP A 481 -22.92 -7.62 -22.08
CA ASP A 481 -22.56 -6.50 -21.22
C ASP A 481 -21.87 -7.00 -19.94
N LEU A 482 -21.09 -6.12 -19.31
CA LEU A 482 -20.40 -6.38 -18.05
C LEU A 482 -21.13 -5.65 -16.92
N HIS A 483 -21.68 -6.38 -15.96
CA HIS A 483 -21.91 -5.82 -14.63
C HIS A 483 -20.58 -5.81 -13.88
N VAL A 484 -20.26 -4.68 -13.24
CA VAL A 484 -19.09 -4.53 -12.40
C VAL A 484 -19.48 -3.77 -11.14
N SER A 485 -19.02 -4.26 -9.98
CA SER A 485 -19.25 -3.60 -8.71
C SER A 485 -18.02 -3.65 -7.80
N VAL A 486 -17.95 -2.67 -6.91
CA VAL A 486 -16.98 -2.61 -5.81
C VAL A 486 -17.73 -2.46 -4.49
N THR A 487 -17.38 -3.26 -3.50
CA THR A 487 -17.90 -3.12 -2.12
C THR A 487 -16.76 -2.80 -1.18
N MET A 488 -16.85 -1.63 -0.54
CA MET A 488 -15.83 -1.05 0.32
C MET A 488 -16.42 -0.83 1.72
N PRO A 489 -16.20 -1.75 2.68
CA PRO A 489 -16.90 -1.74 3.97
C PRO A 489 -16.35 -0.70 4.96
N SER A 490 -15.15 -0.16 4.73
CA SER A 490 -14.42 0.61 5.75
C SER A 490 -13.80 1.94 5.27
N ILE A 491 -14.51 2.73 4.46
CA ILE A 491 -14.01 4.05 3.98
C ILE A 491 -14.05 5.09 5.11
N GLU A 492 -12.89 5.58 5.53
CA GLU A 492 -12.74 6.57 6.61
C GLU A 492 -12.52 7.99 6.03
N VAL A 493 -13.60 8.71 5.77
CA VAL A 493 -13.53 10.08 5.21
C VAL A 493 -14.26 11.12 6.05
N GLY A 494 -13.80 12.37 5.94
CA GLY A 494 -14.43 13.57 6.47
C GLY A 494 -14.22 14.77 5.55
N THR A 495 -15.06 15.79 5.69
CA THR A 495 -14.98 17.05 4.95
C THR A 495 -14.76 18.25 5.89
N VAL A 496 -14.48 17.96 7.16
CA VAL A 496 -14.18 18.91 8.25
C VAL A 496 -13.11 18.34 9.17
N GLY A 497 -12.13 19.19 9.52
CA GLY A 497 -11.03 18.88 10.44
C GLY A 497 -9.84 18.19 9.77
N GLY A 498 -8.69 18.20 10.45
CA GLY A 498 -7.43 17.70 9.88
C GLY A 498 -7.05 18.46 8.61
N GLY A 499 -6.44 17.76 7.64
CA GLY A 499 -5.97 18.36 6.39
C GLY A 499 -7.06 19.00 5.50
N THR A 500 -8.34 18.71 5.72
CA THR A 500 -9.47 19.21 4.91
C THR A 500 -9.62 20.74 4.91
N GLN A 501 -9.05 21.41 5.92
CA GLN A 501 -9.10 22.86 6.07
C GLN A 501 -8.00 23.60 5.28
N LEU A 502 -6.91 22.91 4.92
CA LEU A 502 -5.79 23.49 4.19
C LEU A 502 -6.24 23.94 2.80
N ALA A 503 -5.76 25.09 2.32
CA ALA A 503 -6.35 25.78 1.18
C ALA A 503 -6.49 24.90 -0.08
N SER A 504 -5.43 24.18 -0.47
CA SER A 504 -5.40 23.30 -1.65
C SER A 504 -6.35 22.11 -1.52
N GLN A 505 -6.37 21.47 -0.36
CA GLN A 505 -7.24 20.33 -0.04
C GLN A 505 -8.71 20.76 0.01
N SER A 506 -8.96 21.92 0.60
CA SER A 506 -10.28 22.56 0.67
C SER A 506 -10.80 22.95 -0.72
N ALA A 507 -9.93 23.38 -1.64
CA ALA A 507 -10.30 23.62 -3.04
C ALA A 507 -10.67 22.32 -3.77
N CYS A 508 -9.97 21.22 -3.53
CA CYS A 508 -10.31 19.90 -4.08
C CYS A 508 -11.65 19.36 -3.54
N LEU A 509 -11.93 19.54 -2.25
CA LEU A 509 -13.26 19.24 -1.67
C LEU A 509 -14.37 20.14 -2.25
N ASN A 510 -14.05 21.38 -2.60
CA ASN A 510 -14.99 22.31 -3.22
C ASN A 510 -15.31 21.93 -4.68
N LEU A 511 -14.32 21.46 -5.44
CA LEU A 511 -14.50 20.91 -6.80
C LEU A 511 -15.48 19.73 -6.81
N LEU A 512 -15.44 18.89 -5.76
CA LEU A 512 -16.37 17.77 -5.56
C LEU A 512 -17.74 18.18 -4.97
N GLY A 513 -17.95 19.46 -4.63
CA GLY A 513 -19.19 19.95 -4.02
C GLY A 513 -19.42 19.52 -2.56
N VAL A 514 -18.38 19.04 -1.86
CA VAL A 514 -18.48 18.45 -0.50
C VAL A 514 -17.69 19.19 0.57
N LYS A 515 -17.14 20.38 0.28
CA LYS A 515 -16.37 21.18 1.26
C LYS A 515 -17.19 21.50 2.52
N GLY A 516 -16.61 21.22 3.69
CA GLY A 516 -17.16 21.63 4.98
C GLY A 516 -18.33 20.77 5.47
N ALA A 517 -18.94 21.21 6.58
CA ALA A 517 -20.12 20.56 7.16
C ALA A 517 -21.39 20.95 6.40
N ASN A 518 -22.28 19.98 6.19
CA ASN A 518 -23.63 20.27 5.75
C ASN A 518 -24.49 20.69 6.97
N LYS A 519 -25.13 21.86 6.88
CA LYS A 519 -25.93 22.42 7.98
C LYS A 519 -27.32 21.78 8.10
N GLU A 520 -27.87 21.32 6.99
CA GLU A 520 -29.24 20.79 6.89
C GLU A 520 -29.27 19.27 7.14
N SER A 521 -28.28 18.55 6.60
CA SER A 521 -28.14 17.10 6.74
C SER A 521 -26.71 16.72 7.20
N PRO A 522 -26.38 16.86 8.49
CA PRO A 522 -25.04 16.57 8.99
C PRO A 522 -24.50 15.20 8.57
N GLY A 523 -23.30 15.20 8.00
CA GLY A 523 -22.66 14.02 7.41
C GLY A 523 -22.99 13.78 5.94
N SER A 524 -23.87 14.53 5.30
CA SER A 524 -24.19 14.28 3.88
C SER A 524 -23.00 14.52 2.96
N ASN A 525 -22.13 15.48 3.30
CA ASN A 525 -20.94 15.78 2.50
C ASN A 525 -19.89 14.67 2.68
N SER A 526 -19.67 14.20 3.91
CA SER A 526 -18.77 13.07 4.17
C SER A 526 -19.33 11.73 3.66
N ARG A 527 -20.65 11.56 3.55
CA ARG A 527 -21.29 10.41 2.89
C ARG A 527 -21.09 10.47 1.37
N LEU A 528 -21.33 11.63 0.75
CA LEU A 528 -21.11 11.84 -0.68
C LEU A 528 -19.63 11.68 -1.08
N LEU A 529 -18.69 12.15 -0.26
CA LEU A 529 -17.26 11.92 -0.51
C LEU A 529 -16.92 10.42 -0.54
N ALA A 530 -17.51 9.60 0.34
CA ALA A 530 -17.30 8.15 0.33
C ALA A 530 -17.88 7.48 -0.93
N ALA A 531 -19.04 7.93 -1.40
CA ALA A 531 -19.63 7.50 -2.67
C ALA A 531 -18.71 7.84 -3.86
N ILE A 532 -18.19 9.07 -3.92
CA ILE A 532 -17.24 9.52 -4.95
C ILE A 532 -15.95 8.69 -4.91
N VAL A 533 -15.41 8.39 -3.72
CA VAL A 533 -14.25 7.49 -3.57
C VAL A 533 -14.56 6.10 -4.13
N ALA A 534 -15.69 5.49 -3.77
CA ALA A 534 -16.08 4.18 -4.28
C ALA A 534 -16.32 4.17 -5.80
N GLY A 535 -16.99 5.18 -6.37
CA GLY A 535 -17.15 5.32 -7.82
C GLY A 535 -15.84 5.57 -8.57
N SER A 536 -14.90 6.26 -7.94
CA SER A 536 -13.53 6.43 -8.48
C SER A 536 -12.76 5.11 -8.45
N VAL A 537 -12.90 4.32 -7.38
CA VAL A 537 -12.32 2.98 -7.28
C VAL A 537 -12.91 2.05 -8.36
N LEU A 538 -14.23 2.06 -8.56
CA LEU A 538 -14.90 1.33 -9.64
C LEU A 538 -14.32 1.67 -11.02
N ALA A 539 -14.14 2.96 -11.31
CA ALA A 539 -13.50 3.42 -12.55
C ALA A 539 -12.05 2.94 -12.68
N GLY A 540 -11.27 3.05 -11.60
CA GLY A 540 -9.89 2.56 -11.54
C GLY A 540 -9.79 1.06 -11.81
N GLU A 541 -10.56 0.25 -11.08
CA GLU A 541 -10.62 -1.22 -11.20
C GLU A 541 -10.95 -1.63 -12.63
N LEU A 542 -12.02 -1.07 -13.20
CA LEU A 542 -12.47 -1.36 -14.56
C LEU A 542 -11.37 -1.11 -15.60
N SER A 543 -10.66 0.02 -15.50
CA SER A 543 -9.59 0.36 -16.45
C SER A 543 -8.35 -0.52 -16.28
N LEU A 544 -7.91 -0.78 -15.04
CA LEU A 544 -6.72 -1.59 -14.78
C LEU A 544 -6.94 -3.06 -15.17
N MET A 545 -8.05 -3.66 -14.75
CA MET A 545 -8.40 -5.03 -15.13
C MET A 545 -8.48 -5.19 -16.65
N SER A 546 -9.02 -4.20 -17.35
CA SER A 546 -9.05 -4.17 -18.82
C SER A 546 -7.66 -4.07 -19.45
N ALA A 547 -6.76 -3.27 -18.88
CA ALA A 547 -5.38 -3.16 -19.35
C ALA A 547 -4.56 -4.45 -19.10
N ILE A 548 -4.86 -5.19 -18.03
CA ILE A 548 -4.25 -6.49 -17.74
C ILE A 548 -4.79 -7.55 -18.72
N ALA A 549 -6.12 -7.66 -18.86
CA ALA A 549 -6.78 -8.61 -19.77
C ALA A 549 -6.36 -8.43 -21.23
N ALA A 550 -6.04 -7.20 -21.65
CA ALA A 550 -5.55 -6.89 -22.99
C ALA A 550 -4.01 -6.98 -23.15
N GLY A 551 -3.24 -7.34 -22.11
CA GLY A 551 -1.77 -7.39 -22.15
C GLY A 551 -1.10 -6.02 -22.32
N GLN A 552 -1.78 -4.92 -21.98
CA GLN A 552 -1.36 -3.55 -22.25
C GLN A 552 -0.63 -2.87 -21.07
N LEU A 553 -0.61 -3.48 -19.88
CA LEU A 553 -0.08 -2.87 -18.66
C LEU A 553 1.36 -2.35 -18.82
N VAL A 554 2.30 -3.23 -19.22
CA VAL A 554 3.73 -2.89 -19.36
C VAL A 554 3.96 -1.78 -20.38
N LYS A 555 3.28 -1.84 -21.54
CA LYS A 555 3.39 -0.82 -22.61
C LYS A 555 2.92 0.55 -22.12
N SER A 556 1.85 0.59 -21.32
CA SER A 556 1.32 1.83 -20.72
C SER A 556 2.28 2.43 -19.69
N HIS A 557 2.76 1.64 -18.72
CA HIS A 557 3.73 2.14 -17.73
C HIS A 557 5.05 2.58 -18.37
N MET A 558 5.55 1.88 -19.38
CA MET A 558 6.76 2.30 -20.11
C MET A 558 6.60 3.64 -20.84
N LYS A 559 5.39 3.99 -21.29
CA LYS A 559 5.12 5.25 -22.01
C LYS A 559 4.94 6.46 -21.09
N TYR A 560 4.34 6.29 -19.91
CA TYR A 560 3.94 7.42 -19.04
C TYR A 560 4.57 7.40 -17.64
N ASN A 561 5.10 6.27 -17.16
CA ASN A 561 5.73 6.15 -15.85
C ASN A 561 7.27 6.03 -15.92
N ARG A 562 7.84 6.11 -17.13
CA ARG A 562 9.29 6.24 -17.35
C ARG A 562 9.56 7.56 -18.05
N SER A 563 10.48 8.34 -17.50
CA SER A 563 10.95 9.58 -18.12
C SER A 563 11.57 9.30 -19.48
N SER A 564 10.96 9.83 -20.55
CA SER A 564 11.59 9.93 -21.87
C SER A 564 12.53 11.14 -22.02
N LYS A 565 12.86 11.82 -20.91
CA LYS A 565 13.97 12.79 -20.92
C LYS A 565 15.28 12.04 -21.15
N ASP A 566 15.89 12.39 -22.27
CA ASP A 566 17.22 11.95 -22.69
C ASP A 566 18.26 12.34 -21.62
N PHE A 567 18.74 11.38 -20.83
CA PHE A 567 19.72 11.62 -19.76
C PHE A 567 21.06 12.14 -20.29
N THR A 568 21.32 11.97 -21.60
CA THR A 568 22.47 12.51 -22.32
C THR A 568 22.59 14.04 -22.24
N LYS A 569 21.47 14.77 -22.11
CA LYS A 569 21.47 16.24 -21.97
C LYS A 569 21.68 16.75 -20.54
N VAL A 570 21.56 15.89 -19.52
CA VAL A 570 21.80 16.29 -18.11
C VAL A 570 23.29 16.16 -17.76
N ALA A 571 24.05 15.36 -18.50
CA ALA A 571 25.51 15.26 -18.37
C ALA A 571 26.29 16.38 -19.10
N SER A 572 25.61 17.40 -19.62
CA SER A 572 26.20 18.45 -20.48
C SER A 572 25.67 19.86 -20.17
N SER A 573 25.31 20.13 -18.91
CA SER A 573 24.88 21.46 -18.40
C SER A 573 25.56 21.77 -17.06
#